data_AF-A0A5B1CJB2-F1
#
_entry.id   AF-A0A5B1CJB2-F1
#
_cell.length_a   1.000
_cell.length_b   1.000
_cell.length_c   1.000
_cell.angle_alpha   90.00
_cell.angle_beta   90.00
_cell.angle_gamma   90.00
#
_symmetry.space_group_name_H-M   'P 1'
#
loop_
_entity.id
_entity.type
_entity.pdbx_description
1 polymer ?
#
loop_
_entity_poly.entity_id
_entity_poly.type
_entity_poly.pdbx_seq_one_letter_code
_entity_poly.pdbx_strand_id
1 'polypeptide(L)'
;MAAYDDLDVKRIFVVGFLSIFVLAVTALAVQVLYYAMLTTQQAETAAESDYRRQQAILSEQTAEISNYGVNPDTGNVVIPIDQAIELMVKENKEASKNNDSKNTDSDKT
;
A
#
# COMPACT_ATOMS: atom_id res chain seq x y z
N MET A 1 -37.70 68.37 -6.18
CA MET A 1 -37.20 67.09 -5.64
C MET A 1 -38.24 66.02 -5.95
N ALA A 2 -38.11 65.33 -7.09
CA ALA A 2 -38.98 64.21 -7.49
C ALA A 2 -38.27 63.28 -8.50
N ALA A 3 -36.93 63.19 -8.43
CA ALA A 3 -36.11 62.40 -9.35
C ALA A 3 -35.75 61.01 -8.80
N TYR A 4 -36.31 60.63 -7.65
CA TYR A 4 -36.06 59.36 -6.97
C TYR A 4 -37.29 58.43 -6.93
N ASP A 5 -38.37 58.80 -7.63
CA ASP A 5 -39.66 58.09 -7.55
C ASP A 5 -39.86 57.02 -8.66
N ASP A 6 -38.91 56.89 -9.59
CA ASP A 6 -38.92 55.82 -10.59
C ASP A 6 -37.74 54.86 -10.34
N LEU A 7 -37.63 54.37 -9.11
CA LEU A 7 -36.71 53.31 -8.77
C LEU A 7 -37.27 52.01 -9.36
N ASP A 8 -36.67 51.53 -10.44
CA ASP A 8 -37.14 50.34 -11.15
C ASP A 8 -36.89 49.07 -10.33
N VAL A 9 -37.81 48.79 -9.40
CA VAL A 9 -37.75 47.67 -8.44
C VAL A 9 -37.63 46.33 -9.17
N LYS A 10 -38.23 46.21 -10.36
CA LYS A 10 -38.10 45.00 -11.21
C LYS A 10 -36.66 44.81 -11.65
N ARG A 11 -35.99 45.87 -12.09
CA ARG A 11 -34.60 45.81 -12.50
C ARG A 11 -33.67 45.46 -11.34
N ILE A 12 -33.89 46.05 -10.17
CA ILE A 12 -33.11 45.73 -8.96
C ILE A 12 -33.28 44.27 -8.56
N PHE A 13 -34.50 43.75 -8.59
CA PHE A 13 -34.79 42.36 -8.25
C PHE A 13 -34.12 41.38 -9.22
N VAL A 14 -34.21 41.65 -10.54
CA VAL A 14 -33.58 40.82 -11.57
C VAL A 14 -32.06 40.82 -11.43
N VAL A 15 -31.44 42.00 -11.23
CA VAL A 15 -29.99 42.11 -11.06
C VAL A 15 -29.52 41.43 -9.76
N GLY A 16 -30.29 41.57 -8.67
CA GLY A 16 -30.00 40.89 -7.40
C GLY A 16 -30.12 39.37 -7.50
N PHE A 17 -31.11 38.85 -8.22
CA PHE A 17 -31.23 37.41 -8.45
C PHE A 17 -30.09 36.89 -9.33
N LEU A 18 -29.74 37.63 -10.39
CA LEU A 18 -28.62 37.29 -11.27
C LEU A 18 -27.29 37.26 -10.54
N SER A 19 -27.04 38.18 -9.60
CA SER A 19 -25.78 38.21 -8.85
C SER A 19 -25.62 36.99 -7.94
N ILE A 20 -26.70 36.55 -7.28
CA ILE A 20 -26.72 35.32 -6.48
C ILE A 20 -26.46 34.10 -7.37
N PHE A 21 -27.07 34.07 -8.56
CA PHE A 21 -26.87 32.98 -9.50
C PHE A 21 -25.41 32.90 -9.99
N VAL A 22 -24.81 34.03 -10.35
CA VAL A 22 -23.40 34.09 -10.74
C VAL A 22 -22.49 33.63 -9.58
N LEU A 23 -22.78 34.04 -8.35
CA LEU A 23 -22.05 33.58 -7.17
C LEU A 23 -22.13 32.06 -7.01
N ALA A 24 -23.32 31.48 -7.15
CA ALA A 24 -23.53 30.03 -7.04
C ALA A 24 -22.75 29.28 -8.11
N VAL A 25 -22.82 29.73 -9.38
CA VAL A 25 -22.05 29.14 -10.48
C VAL A 25 -20.55 29.25 -10.24
N THR A 26 -20.07 30.40 -9.76
CA THR A 26 -18.65 30.63 -9.47
C THR A 26 -18.17 29.72 -8.34
N ALA A 27 -18.95 29.56 -7.27
CA ALA A 27 -18.62 28.64 -6.18
C ALA A 27 -18.52 27.19 -6.67
N LEU A 28 -19.47 26.73 -7.50
CA LEU A 28 -19.42 25.41 -8.11
C LEU A 28 -18.20 25.24 -9.03
N ALA A 29 -17.87 26.25 -9.84
CA ALA A 29 -16.70 26.21 -10.71
C ALA A 29 -15.39 26.07 -9.91
N VAL A 30 -15.26 26.82 -8.80
CA VAL A 30 -14.11 26.72 -7.90
C VAL A 30 -14.03 25.33 -7.28
N GLN A 31 -15.17 24.75 -6.86
CA GLN A 31 -15.20 23.39 -6.31
C GLN A 31 -14.73 22.36 -7.34
N VAL A 32 -15.24 22.42 -8.58
CA VAL A 32 -14.82 21.52 -9.67
C VAL A 32 -13.33 21.65 -9.92
N LEU A 33 -12.80 22.87 -10.00
CA LEU A 33 -11.38 23.10 -10.19
C LEU A 33 -10.54 22.54 -9.04
N TYR A 34 -10.98 22.75 -7.80
CA TYR A 34 -10.33 22.22 -6.60
C TYR A 34 -10.24 20.69 -6.65
N TYR A 35 -11.35 20.00 -6.89
CA TYR A 35 -11.36 18.55 -6.95
C TYR A 35 -10.58 18.00 -8.15
N ALA A 36 -10.57 18.69 -9.30
CA ALA A 36 -9.73 18.32 -10.43
C ALA A 36 -8.24 18.34 -10.06
N MET A 37 -7.76 19.41 -9.42
CA MET A 37 -6.38 19.50 -8.92
C MET A 37 -6.07 18.51 -7.79
N LEU A 38 -7.05 18.23 -6.93
CA LEU A 38 -6.89 17.25 -5.85
C LEU A 38 -6.70 15.83 -6.40
N THR A 39 -7.37 15.51 -7.50
CA THR A 39 -7.32 14.19 -8.13
C THR A 39 -5.96 13.95 -8.77
N THR A 40 -5.38 14.96 -9.43
CA THR A 40 -4.05 14.87 -10.03
C THR A 40 -2.95 14.71 -8.97
N GLN A 41 -3.01 15.50 -7.89
CA GLN A 41 -2.04 15.39 -6.79
C GLN A 41 -2.16 14.06 -6.05
N GLN A 42 -3.38 13.56 -5.83
CA GLN A 42 -3.58 12.25 -5.20
C GLN A 42 -3.06 11.12 -6.08
N ALA A 43 -3.26 11.18 -7.40
CA ALA A 43 -2.74 10.17 -8.31
C ALA A 43 -1.20 10.13 -8.31
N GLU A 44 -0.54 11.29 -8.33
CA GLU A 44 0.93 11.37 -8.24
C GLU A 44 1.45 10.89 -6.89
N THR A 45 0.84 11.34 -5.80
CA THR A 45 1.25 10.94 -4.44
C THR A 45 1.02 9.46 -4.18
N ALA A 46 -0.09 8.90 -4.68
CA ALA A 46 -0.38 7.47 -4.58
C ALA A 46 0.66 6.64 -5.35
N ALA A 47 0.98 7.04 -6.59
CA ALA A 47 2.00 6.37 -7.39
C ALA A 47 3.37 6.40 -6.71
N GLU A 48 3.77 7.54 -6.13
CA GLU A 48 5.05 7.65 -5.40
C GLU A 48 5.05 6.80 -4.12
N SER A 49 3.93 6.75 -3.41
CA SER A 49 3.79 5.93 -2.19
C SER A 49 3.89 4.43 -2.48
N ASP A 50 3.26 3.96 -3.56
CA ASP A 50 3.34 2.57 -4.00
C ASP A 50 4.74 2.20 -4.47
N TYR A 51 5.43 3.11 -5.16
CA TYR A 51 6.80 2.89 -5.61
C TYR A 51 7.77 2.75 -4.43
N ARG A 52 7.66 3.65 -3.44
CA ARG A 52 8.48 3.59 -2.22
C ARG A 52 8.22 2.32 -1.42
N ARG A 53 6.96 1.90 -1.31
CA ARG A 53 6.60 0.68 -0.59
C ARG A 53 7.13 -0.57 -1.27
N GLN A 54 7.00 -0.66 -2.59
CA GLN A 54 7.55 -1.77 -3.37
C GLN A 54 9.07 -1.85 -3.27
N GLN A 55 9.76 -0.70 -3.32
CA GLN A 55 11.21 -0.69 -3.19
C GLN A 55 11.70 -1.13 -1.81
N ALA A 56 10.97 -0.77 -0.73
CA ALA A 56 11.27 -1.24 0.62
C ALA A 56 11.12 -2.77 0.74
N ILE A 57 10.05 -3.34 0.19
CA ILE A 57 9.82 -4.79 0.18
C ILE A 57 10.91 -5.51 -0.63
N LEU A 58 11.27 -4.99 -1.81
CA LEU A 58 12.34 -5.56 -2.63
C LEU A 58 13.70 -5.49 -1.93
N SER A 59 13.98 -4.39 -1.23
CA SER A 59 15.20 -4.24 -0.43
C SER A 59 15.28 -5.26 0.70
N GLU A 60 14.17 -5.46 1.41
CA GLU A 60 14.07 -6.45 2.49
C GLU A 60 14.22 -7.88 1.97
N GLN A 61 13.53 -8.22 0.86
CA GLN A 61 13.67 -9.52 0.20
C GLN A 61 15.09 -9.76 -0.32
N THR A 62 15.74 -8.74 -0.88
CA THR A 62 17.12 -8.85 -1.36
C THR A 62 18.08 -9.09 -0.20
N ALA A 63 17.89 -8.39 0.93
CA ALA A 63 18.68 -8.60 2.13
C ALA A 63 18.51 -10.02 2.67
N GLU A 64 17.28 -10.54 2.72
CA GLU A 64 17.02 -11.90 3.18
C GLU A 64 17.60 -12.97 2.24
N ILE A 65 17.42 -12.82 0.92
CA ILE A 65 17.97 -13.73 -0.09
C ILE A 65 19.50 -13.68 -0.09
N SER A 66 20.13 -12.54 0.18
CA SER A 66 21.60 -12.41 0.21
C SER A 66 22.27 -13.25 1.30
N ASN A 67 21.51 -13.67 2.33
CA ASN A 67 22.01 -14.56 3.37
C ASN A 67 22.02 -16.04 2.94
N TYR A 68 21.40 -16.35 1.81
CA TYR A 68 21.44 -17.66 1.17
C TYR A 68 22.36 -17.60 -0.04
N GLY A 69 23.14 -18.66 -0.27
CA GLY A 69 24.00 -18.68 -1.45
C GLY A 69 24.88 -19.90 -1.53
N VAL A 70 25.84 -19.87 -2.43
CA VAL A 70 26.91 -20.87 -2.54
C VAL A 70 28.21 -20.16 -2.28
N ASN A 71 28.99 -20.67 -1.32
CA ASN A 71 30.34 -20.17 -1.08
C ASN A 71 31.20 -20.49 -2.32
N PRO A 72 31.75 -19.47 -3.02
CA PRO A 72 32.42 -19.66 -4.30
C PRO A 72 33.72 -20.46 -4.20
N ASP A 73 34.35 -20.51 -3.02
CA ASP A 73 35.64 -21.17 -2.81
C ASP A 73 35.48 -22.64 -2.40
N THR A 74 34.41 -22.95 -1.68
CA THR A 74 34.16 -24.31 -1.13
C THR A 74 33.04 -25.05 -1.83
N GLY A 75 32.23 -24.37 -2.64
CA GLY A 75 31.04 -24.93 -3.28
C GLY A 75 29.91 -25.27 -2.30
N ASN A 76 30.05 -24.93 -1.02
CA ASN A 76 29.08 -25.24 0.02
C ASN A 76 27.89 -24.29 -0.03
N VAL A 77 26.68 -24.84 0.12
CA VAL A 77 25.46 -24.05 0.27
C VAL A 77 25.48 -23.36 1.63
N VAL A 78 25.37 -22.04 1.63
CA VAL A 78 25.30 -21.18 2.81
C VAL A 78 23.83 -20.94 3.12
N ILE A 79 23.44 -21.30 4.33
CA ILE A 79 22.12 -21.02 4.90
C ILE A 79 22.31 -20.30 6.24
N PRO A 80 21.38 -19.42 6.65
CA PRO A 80 21.38 -18.82 7.98
C PRO A 80 21.35 -19.87 9.09
N ILE A 81 22.06 -19.61 10.19
CA ILE A 81 22.22 -20.54 11.31
C ILE A 81 20.86 -20.94 11.91
N ASP A 82 19.93 -19.99 12.04
CA ASP A 82 18.61 -20.26 12.61
C ASP A 82 17.82 -21.30 11.79
N GLN A 83 17.90 -21.22 10.45
CA GLN A 83 17.30 -22.21 9.56
C GLN A 83 18.01 -23.57 9.63
N ALA A 84 19.33 -23.57 9.79
CA ALA A 84 20.09 -24.80 9.98
C ALA A 84 19.66 -25.54 11.27
N ILE A 85 19.43 -24.81 12.36
CA ILE A 85 18.93 -25.36 13.62
C ILE A 85 17.52 -25.93 13.44
N GLU A 86 16.62 -25.22 12.74
CA GLU A 86 15.26 -25.70 12.49
C GLU A 86 15.25 -27.00 11.67
N LEU A 87 16.06 -27.08 10.61
CA LEU A 87 16.22 -28.28 9.80
C LEU A 87 16.72 -29.46 10.64
N MET A 88 17.74 -29.25 11.47
CA MET A 88 18.27 -30.29 12.37
C MET A 88 17.22 -30.78 13.38
N VAL A 89 16.40 -29.89 13.92
CA VAL A 89 15.32 -30.28 14.85
C VAL A 89 14.22 -31.06 14.12
N LYS A 90 13.86 -30.65 12.89
CA LYS A 90 12.92 -31.41 12.05
C LYS A 90 13.45 -32.80 11.73
N GLU A 91 14.69 -32.91 11.27
CA GLU A 91 15.33 -34.18 10.95
C GLU A 91 15.40 -35.11 12.17
N ASN A 92 15.78 -34.59 13.34
CA ASN A 92 15.79 -35.38 14.58
C ASN A 92 14.38 -35.86 15.01
N LYS A 93 13.34 -35.06 14.79
CA LYS A 93 11.95 -35.47 15.08
C LYS A 93 11.46 -36.57 14.14
N GLU A 94 11.85 -36.52 12.87
CA GLU A 94 11.49 -37.56 11.89
C GLU A 94 12.31 -38.83 12.07
N ALA A 95 13.61 -38.71 12.40
CA ALA A 95 14.47 -39.84 12.74
C ALA A 95 14.01 -40.57 14.03
N SER A 96 13.45 -39.84 14.99
CA SER A 96 12.89 -40.44 16.21
C SER A 96 11.59 -41.21 15.95
N LYS A 97 10.71 -40.74 15.05
CA LYS A 97 9.47 -41.46 14.67
C LYS A 97 9.75 -42.77 13.93
N ASN A 98 10.84 -42.85 13.16
CA ASN A 98 11.19 -44.07 12.43
C ASN A 98 11.84 -45.16 13.30
N ASN A 99 12.39 -44.81 14.47
CA ASN A 99 13.00 -45.79 15.37
C ASN A 99 12.00 -46.52 16.27
N ASP A 100 10.82 -45.94 16.55
CA ASP A 100 9.75 -46.63 17.30
C ASP A 100 9.05 -47.73 16.49
N SER A 101 9.15 -47.72 15.15
CA SER A 101 8.53 -48.74 14.30
C SER A 101 9.39 -49.99 14.08
N LYS A 102 10.66 -50.01 14.52
CA LYS A 102 11.60 -51.11 14.21
C LYS A 102 11.86 -52.05 15.38
N ASN A 103 11.37 -51.76 16.59
CA ASN A 103 11.63 -52.56 17.79
C ASN A 103 10.45 -53.44 18.25
N THR A 104 9.43 -53.64 17.40
CA THR A 104 8.24 -54.44 17.74
C THR A 104 8.10 -55.75 16.95
N ASP A 105 9.17 -56.23 16.31
CA ASP A 105 9.14 -57.51 15.55
C ASP A 105 10.30 -58.47 15.86
N SER A 106 11.09 -58.20 16.91
CA SER A 106 12.21 -59.07 17.33
C SER A 106 11.89 -59.99 18.51
N ASP A 107 10.65 -59.97 19.03
CA ASP A 107 10.25 -60.80 20.18
C ASP A 107 8.94 -61.54 19.88
N LYS A 108 9.02 -62.50 18.96
CA LYS A 108 8.06 -63.60 18.87
C LYS A 108 8.81 -64.88 18.52
N THR A 109 9.15 -65.58 19.59
CA THR A 109 9.46 -67.01 19.64
C THR A 109 8.25 -67.85 19.19
#